data_AF-A0A6S6XH48-F1
#
_entry.id   AF-A0A6S6XH48-F1
#
_cell.length_a   1.000
_cell.length_b   1.000
_cell.length_c   1.000
_cell.angle_alpha   90.00
_cell.angle_beta   90.00
_cell.angle_gamma   90.00
#
_symmetry.space_group_name_H-M   'P 1'
#
loop_
_entity.id
_entity.type
_entity.pdbx_description
1 polymer ?
#
loop_
_entity_poly.entity_id
_entity_poly.type
_entity_poly.pdbx_seq_one_letter_code
_entity_poly.pdbx_strand_id
1 'polypeptide(L)' 'MITGREFKKIRERKDLSLRDVATFCKVSPQLIGQIEQGKKYFTEKNYRQIINAMNIAYDMKQKGKITEIRHSKNK' A
#
# COMPACT_ATOMS: atom_id res chain seq x y z
N MET A 1 -8.76 -1.56 -14.17
CA MET A 1 -8.55 -0.98 -12.82
C MET A 1 -9.22 -1.92 -11.83
N ILE A 2 -8.52 -2.39 -10.78
CA ILE A 2 -9.14 -3.28 -9.79
C ILE A 2 -9.98 -2.50 -8.77
N THR A 3 -10.93 -3.17 -8.12
CA THR A 3 -11.71 -2.61 -7.02
C THR A 3 -10.89 -2.52 -5.73
N GLY A 4 -11.33 -1.68 -4.79
CA GLY A 4 -10.68 -1.60 -3.47
C GLY A 4 -10.71 -2.92 -2.69
N ARG A 5 -11.77 -3.72 -2.85
CA ARG A 5 -11.85 -5.06 -2.23
C ARG A 5 -10.85 -6.03 -2.82
N GLU A 6 -10.66 -6.01 -4.14
CA GLU A 6 -9.63 -6.83 -4.80
C GLU A 6 -8.22 -6.38 -4.40
N PHE A 7 -8.00 -5.07 -4.32
CA PHE A 7 -6.73 -4.51 -3.85
C PHE A 7 -6.40 -5.01 -2.43
N LYS A 8 -7.38 -4.97 -1.51
CA LYS A 8 -7.23 -5.51 -0.15
C LYS A 8 -6.78 -6.97 -0.16
N LYS A 9 -7.48 -7.83 -0.93
CA LYS A 9 -7.15 -9.26 -1.02
C LYS A 9 -5.73 -9.49 -1.52
N ILE A 10 -5.29 -8.73 -2.53
CA ILE A 10 -3.93 -8.86 -3.08
C ILE A 10 -2.89 -8.38 -2.05
N ARG A 11 -3.14 -7.25 -1.39
CA ARG A 11 -2.27 -6.68 -0.37
C ARG A 11 -2.07 -7.66 0.79
N GLU A 12 -3.17 -8.25 1.29
CA GLU A 12 -3.14 -9.22 2.40
C GLU A 12 -2.46 -10.53 2.01
N ARG A 13 -2.67 -11.02 0.78
CA ARG A 13 -1.93 -12.20 0.26
C ARG A 13 -0.42 -11.95 0.15
N LYS A 14 -0.01 -10.71 -0.06
CA LYS A 14 1.40 -10.28 -0.05
C LYS A 14 1.91 -9.97 1.36
N ASP A 15 1.10 -10.22 2.38
CA ASP A 15 1.36 -9.93 3.79
C ASP A 15 1.73 -8.45 4.05
N LEU A 16 1.23 -7.52 3.22
CA LEU A 16 1.52 -6.10 3.37
C LEU A 16 0.48 -5.43 4.25
N SER A 17 0.90 -4.56 5.17
CA SER A 17 -0.02 -3.68 5.89
C SER A 17 -0.35 -2.42 5.07
N LEU A 18 -1.41 -1.70 5.46
CA LEU A 18 -1.72 -0.38 4.86
C LEU A 18 -0.56 0.61 5.03
N ARG A 19 0.16 0.54 6.15
CA ARG A 19 1.32 1.39 6.43
C ARG A 19 2.50 1.05 5.52
N ASP A 20 2.68 -0.21 5.18
CA ASP A 20 3.75 -0.62 4.25
C ASP A 20 3.54 -0.02 2.87
N VAL A 21 2.31 -0.10 2.35
CA VAL A 21 1.99 0.53 1.06
C VAL A 21 2.10 2.05 1.15
N ALA A 22 1.55 2.66 2.20
CA ALA A 22 1.61 4.10 2.39
C ALA A 22 3.05 4.63 2.57
N THR A 23 3.99 3.81 3.05
CA THR A 23 5.40 4.20 3.20
C THR A 23 6.05 4.62 1.88
N PHE A 24 5.59 4.01 0.77
CA PHE A 24 6.09 4.26 -0.59
C PHE A 24 5.10 5.03 -1.46
N CYS A 25 4.05 5.59 -0.86
CA CYS A 25 3.01 6.33 -1.56
C CYS A 25 2.87 7.74 -0.96
N LYS A 26 2.48 8.72 -1.78
CA LYS A 26 2.04 10.03 -1.28
C LYS A 26 0.60 10.01 -0.74
N VAL A 27 -0.06 8.85 -0.80
CA VAL A 27 -1.42 8.65 -0.32
C VAL A 27 -1.39 8.19 1.13
N SER A 28 -2.25 8.79 1.97
CA SER A 28 -2.34 8.42 3.37
C SER A 28 -2.88 7.00 3.57
N PRO A 29 -2.45 6.27 4.64
CA PRO A 29 -3.01 4.97 4.99
C PRO A 29 -4.53 5.00 5.14
N GLN A 30 -5.08 6.11 5.64
CA GLN A 30 -6.53 6.31 5.81
C GLN A 30 -7.26 6.31 4.47
N LEU A 31 -6.73 6.97 3.44
CA LEU A 31 -7.36 6.97 2.12
C LEU A 31 -7.35 5.56 1.50
N ILE A 32 -6.25 4.83 1.63
CA ILE A 32 -6.15 3.44 1.17
C ILE A 32 -7.21 2.58 1.88
N GLY A 33 -7.33 2.71 3.21
CA GLY A 33 -8.36 2.00 3.97
C GLY A 33 -9.79 2.37 3.57
N GLN A 34 -10.08 3.65 3.28
CA GLN A 34 -11.38 4.07 2.75
C GLN A 34 -11.69 3.44 1.40
N ILE A 35 -10.68 3.29 0.52
CA ILE A 35 -10.83 2.63 -0.77
C ILE A 35 -11.12 1.14 -0.59
N GLU A 36 -10.39 0.45 0.28
CA GLU A 36 -10.60 -0.97 0.56
C GLU A 36 -12.00 -1.28 1.14
N GLN A 37 -12.53 -0.36 1.94
CA GLN A 37 -13.88 -0.44 2.51
C GLN A 37 -14.98 -0.07 1.49
N GLY A 38 -14.63 0.43 0.30
CA GLY A 38 -15.59 0.92 -0.69
C GLY A 38 -16.23 2.27 -0.34
N LYS A 39 -15.70 2.98 0.66
CA LYS A 39 -16.15 4.35 1.00
C LYS A 39 -15.66 5.38 -0.01
N LYS A 40 -14.53 5.10 -0.66
CA LYS A 40 -13.99 5.86 -1.78
C LYS A 40 -13.60 4.92 -2.91
N TYR A 41 -13.49 5.47 -4.10
CA TYR A 41 -13.01 4.75 -5.28
C TYR A 41 -11.64 5.27 -5.69
N PHE A 42 -10.92 4.44 -6.45
CA PHE A 42 -9.69 4.88 -7.04
C PHE A 42 -9.93 5.98 -8.07
N THR A 43 -9.09 7.00 -8.04
CA THR A 43 -8.84 7.85 -9.22
C THR A 43 -7.68 7.25 -10.02
N GLU A 44 -7.59 7.56 -11.31
CA GLU A 44 -6.49 7.08 -12.16
C GLU A 44 -5.11 7.41 -11.54
N LYS A 45 -4.97 8.63 -11.01
CA LYS A 45 -3.74 9.10 -10.34
C LYS A 45 -3.42 8.28 -9.09
N ASN A 46 -4.38 8.15 -8.17
CA ASN A 46 -4.13 7.45 -6.91
C ASN A 46 -3.93 5.94 -7.13
N TYR A 47 -4.61 5.36 -8.11
CA TYR A 47 -4.42 3.97 -8.49
C TYR A 47 -2.99 3.66 -8.89
N ARG A 48 -2.43 4.41 -9.85
CA ARG A 48 -1.04 4.22 -10.29
C ARG A 48 -0.07 4.35 -9.13
N GLN A 49 -0.28 5.34 -8.27
CA GLN A 49 0.56 5.55 -7.09
C GLN A 49 0.47 4.42 -6.08
N ILE A 50 -0.74 3.93 -5.77
CA ILE A 50 -0.96 2.88 -4.77
C ILE A 50 -0.45 1.53 -5.29
N ILE A 51 -0.69 1.19 -6.56
CA ILE A 51 -0.21 -0.05 -7.16
C ILE A 51 1.32 -0.08 -7.23
N ASN A 52 1.94 1.03 -7.65
CA ASN A 52 3.40 1.12 -7.67
C ASN A 52 3.99 0.97 -6.25
N ALA A 53 3.41 1.68 -5.28
CA ALA A 53 3.83 1.58 -3.88
C ALA A 53 3.68 0.17 -3.31
N MET A 54 2.61 -0.55 -3.65
CA MET A 54 2.42 -1.94 -3.23
C MET A 54 3.48 -2.87 -3.81
N ASN A 55 3.86 -2.69 -5.08
CA ASN A 55 4.91 -3.49 -5.70
C ASN A 55 6.28 -3.24 -5.06
N ILE A 56 6.61 -1.97 -4.80
CA ILE A 56 7.86 -1.61 -4.08
C ILE A 56 7.85 -2.18 -2.67
N ALA A 57 6.74 -2.05 -1.94
CA ALA A 57 6.60 -2.59 -0.59
C ALA A 57 6.78 -4.12 -0.58
N TYR A 58 6.22 -4.82 -1.57
CA TYR A 58 6.36 -6.27 -1.71
C TYR A 58 7.81 -6.67 -1.99
N ASP A 59 8.47 -6.02 -2.95
CA ASP A 59 9.88 -6.28 -3.28
C ASP A 59 10.79 -6.04 -2.07
N MET A 60 10.60 -4.92 -1.36
CA MET A 60 11.34 -4.61 -0.13
C MET A 60 11.08 -5.62 0.98
N LYS A 61 9.86 -6.12 1.10
CA LYS A 61 9.50 -7.16 2.07
C LYS A 61 10.18 -8.48 1.74
N GLN A 62 10.19 -8.89 0.47
CA GLN A 62 10.88 -10.11 0.03
C GLN A 62 12.39 -10.03 0.20
N LYS A 63 12.97 -8.82 0.09
CA LYS A 63 14.39 -8.56 0.39
C LYS A 63 14.70 -8.47 1.89
N GLY A 64 13.72 -8.59 2.77
CA GLY A 64 13.88 -8.43 4.23
C GLY A 64 14.09 -6.99 4.72
N LYS A 65 14.09 -6.00 3.81
CA LYS A 65 14.47 -4.60 4.10
C LYS A 65 13.34 -3.73 4.63
N ILE A 66 12.10 -4.23 4.63
CA ILE A 66 10.94 -3.42 5.04
C ILE A 66 11.00 -3.02 6.53
N THR A 67 11.61 -3.86 7.36
CA THR A 67 11.80 -3.59 8.79
C THR A 67 12.78 -2.42 8.99
N GLU A 68 13.89 -2.39 8.27
CA GLU A 68 14.90 -1.33 8.37
C GLU A 68 14.33 0.07 8.03
N ILE A 69 13.47 0.14 7.00
CA ILE A 69 12.84 1.40 6.58
C ILE A 69 11.89 1.94 7.66
N ARG A 70 11.17 1.06 8.38
CA ARG A 70 10.29 1.47 9.50
C ARG A 70 11.09 2.09 10.64
N HIS A 71 12.28 1.57 10.94
CA HIS A 71 13.16 2.11 11.99
C HIS A 71 13.81 3.44 11.59
N SER A 72 14.13 3.64 10.31
CA SER A 72 14.77 4.89 9.84
C SER A 72 13.86 6.11 9.82
N LYS A 73 12.53 5.95 9.79
CA LYS A 73 11.57 7.08 9.78
C LYS A 73 11.12 7.53 11.18
N ASN A 74 11.53 6.82 12.23
CA ASN A 74 11.22 7.13 13.64
C ASN A 74 12.38 7.82 14.38
N LYS A 75 13.39 8.29 13.65
CA LYS A 75 14.52 9.09 14.14
C LYS A 75 14.51 10.44 13.43
#